data_AF-A0A1X7HBX6-F1
#
_entry.id   AF-A0A1X7HBX6-F1
#
_cell.length_a   1.000
_cell.length_b   1.000
_cell.length_c   1.000
_cell.angle_alpha   90.00
_cell.angle_beta   90.00
_cell.angle_gamma   90.00
#
_symmetry.space_group_name_H-M   'P 1'
#
loop_
_entity.id
_entity.type
_entity.pdbx_description
1 polymer ?
#
loop_
_entity_poly.entity_id
_entity_poly.type
_entity_poly.pdbx_seq_one_letter_code
_entity_poly.pdbx_strand_id
1 'polypeptide(L)'
;MRSAEWHARIESAGRVVGAGFLVTPRKVLTCAHVVSEGPPDALTVTFPERPECAAVPARVVADGGWRGGVTDPGDLAVLELDHDLPIAPAALAPVDAAHTDRHDRPRKLLVYGFPYGFDEGTLAEYRITATQLLNREWIQLEAWQPGGRTLAPGFSGAAVTLVDTGEVVGMVTAAAGDPGVANGRMMPTEVMARHWPGLEGLVPTSDHRSADRARLRGLVERAVRAGLDCDPVRLYGAAAAPLDPPAPEEGFDSLWSAALFVLCEIDGADAAATVARFADRLEELVRAAAEGPGPAEEPAGAPAWSPILVDLQHSGAGDEQVRVEVSAYSGGRRHPVGSDTVPRSRLRAYVQDRIEAAFRYLTPGSDELIAFALPRDWIDLPVDRWASAPDDDTPLGSVYPLVVTDQARRRAGARHQLTRAWRQLDAVPGARVLRVECGSAEEPPRLRMRLRRTEACLAGFATAPAAPRTRPHFDTTLTAPAPLVVWSRGGCAAGAEEACAGGDGCAGKSFLDELDACVSGVPPAELPRAVLALREEADAEEGHWARDIQLLWDDPRVFTDPHGRDGALPHSPVT
;
A
#
# COMPACT_ATOMS: atom_id res chain seq x y z
N MET A 1 1.81 -24.63 30.51
CA MET A 1 1.04 -24.65 29.25
C MET A 1 0.11 -23.46 29.28
N ARG A 2 0.29 -22.49 28.38
CA ARG A 2 -0.71 -21.44 28.17
C ARG A 2 -1.77 -22.04 27.25
N SER A 3 -2.91 -22.40 27.84
CA SER A 3 -4.22 -22.65 27.24
C SER A 3 -4.25 -23.38 25.88
N ALA A 4 -4.63 -24.66 25.89
CA ALA A 4 -4.95 -25.46 24.70
C ALA A 4 -6.43 -25.28 24.25
N GLU A 5 -7.12 -24.23 24.73
CA GLU A 5 -8.56 -24.02 24.59
C GLU A 5 -9.05 -23.88 23.13
N TRP A 6 -8.14 -23.53 22.22
CA TRP A 6 -8.42 -23.39 20.79
C TRP A 6 -8.39 -24.72 20.02
N HIS A 7 -8.01 -25.83 20.65
CA HIS A 7 -8.10 -27.15 20.01
C HIS A 7 -9.55 -27.57 19.87
N ALA A 8 -9.92 -27.91 18.65
CA ALA A 8 -11.28 -28.28 18.30
C ALA A 8 -11.38 -29.78 18.07
N ARG A 9 -12.46 -30.38 18.56
CA ARG A 9 -12.91 -31.72 18.19
C ARG A 9 -14.05 -31.57 17.18
N ILE A 10 -13.94 -32.25 16.05
CA ILE A 10 -14.90 -32.17 14.94
C ILE A 10 -15.76 -33.42 14.94
N GLU A 11 -17.05 -33.20 14.94
CA GLU A 11 -18.06 -34.24 14.96
C GLU A 11 -18.96 -34.10 13.74
N SER A 12 -19.36 -35.24 13.17
CA SER A 12 -20.37 -35.32 12.12
C SER A 12 -21.42 -36.33 12.55
N ALA A 13 -22.68 -35.89 12.59
CA ALA A 13 -23.80 -36.69 13.08
C ALA A 13 -23.54 -37.38 14.45
N GLY A 14 -22.87 -36.66 15.36
CA GLY A 14 -22.55 -37.14 16.72
C GLY A 14 -21.37 -38.12 16.82
N ARG A 15 -20.65 -38.38 15.72
CA ARG A 15 -19.42 -39.17 15.71
C ARG A 15 -18.21 -38.25 15.55
N VAL A 16 -17.18 -38.43 16.36
CA VAL A 16 -15.88 -37.76 16.16
C VAL A 16 -15.29 -38.21 14.82
N VAL A 17 -15.07 -37.25 13.93
CA VAL A 17 -14.49 -37.47 12.60
C VAL A 17 -13.06 -36.96 12.50
N GLY A 18 -12.66 -36.05 13.38
CA GLY A 18 -11.29 -35.55 13.43
C GLY A 18 -11.10 -34.44 14.45
N ALA A 19 -9.99 -33.73 14.28
CA ALA A 19 -9.59 -32.58 15.07
C ALA A 19 -9.49 -31.34 14.19
N GLY A 20 -9.37 -30.18 14.83
CA GLY A 20 -9.15 -28.90 14.21
C GLY A 20 -8.54 -27.91 15.19
N PHE A 21 -8.34 -26.68 14.74
CA PHE A 21 -7.92 -25.60 15.62
C PHE A 21 -8.45 -24.25 15.15
N LEU A 22 -8.80 -23.41 16.13
CA LEU A 22 -9.33 -22.07 15.92
C LEU A 22 -8.22 -21.11 15.45
N VAL A 23 -8.39 -20.45 14.30
CA VAL A 23 -7.42 -19.48 13.75
C VAL A 23 -7.93 -18.03 13.74
N THR A 24 -9.24 -17.85 13.86
CA THR A 24 -9.90 -16.58 14.22
C THR A 24 -11.05 -16.90 15.16
N PRO A 25 -11.70 -15.93 15.85
CA PRO A 25 -12.82 -16.21 16.76
C PRO A 25 -13.98 -17.02 16.16
N ARG A 26 -14.03 -17.15 14.82
CA ARG A 26 -15.10 -17.82 14.08
C ARG A 26 -14.63 -18.86 13.06
N LYS A 27 -13.31 -19.05 12.88
CA LYS A 27 -12.77 -19.94 11.83
C LYS A 27 -11.91 -21.05 12.41
N VAL A 28 -12.18 -22.28 12.01
CA VAL A 28 -11.45 -23.48 12.40
C VAL A 28 -10.82 -24.11 11.16
N LEU A 29 -9.55 -24.49 11.25
CA LEU A 29 -8.87 -25.26 10.21
C LEU A 29 -8.90 -26.75 10.55
N THR A 30 -9.06 -27.57 9.51
CA THR A 30 -9.01 -29.04 9.58
C THR A 30 -8.64 -29.63 8.21
N CYS A 31 -8.60 -30.94 8.10
CA CYS A 31 -8.41 -31.65 6.84
C CYS A 31 -9.70 -31.73 6.03
N ALA A 32 -9.59 -31.66 4.71
CA ALA A 32 -10.73 -31.83 3.81
C ALA A 32 -11.35 -33.23 3.93
N HIS A 33 -10.52 -34.27 4.12
CA HIS A 33 -11.03 -35.64 4.29
C HIS A 33 -11.84 -35.85 5.58
N VAL A 34 -11.60 -35.04 6.62
CA VAL A 34 -12.36 -35.10 7.89
C VAL A 34 -13.80 -34.66 7.67
N VAL A 35 -14.01 -33.66 6.82
CA VAL A 35 -15.32 -33.05 6.57
C VAL A 35 -16.03 -33.65 5.36
N SER A 36 -15.35 -34.48 4.55
CA SER A 36 -15.94 -35.14 3.39
C SER A 36 -16.81 -36.36 3.71
N GLU A 37 -16.62 -36.98 4.89
CA GLU A 37 -17.27 -38.26 5.23
C GLU A 37 -18.65 -38.12 5.93
N GLY A 38 -19.37 -37.02 5.76
CA GLY A 38 -20.70 -36.85 6.35
C GLY A 38 -21.58 -35.79 5.68
N PRO A 39 -22.85 -35.64 6.13
CA PRO A 39 -23.73 -34.59 5.63
C PRO A 39 -23.11 -33.21 5.94
N PRO A 40 -23.00 -32.29 4.96
CA PRO A 40 -22.41 -30.96 5.17
C PRO A 40 -23.09 -30.16 6.30
N ASP A 41 -24.39 -30.37 6.49
CA ASP A 41 -25.21 -29.67 7.49
C ASP A 41 -25.18 -30.31 8.89
N ALA A 42 -24.37 -31.37 9.08
CA ALA A 42 -24.29 -32.12 10.33
C ALA A 42 -22.96 -31.94 11.07
N LEU A 43 -22.13 -30.97 10.67
CA LEU A 43 -20.84 -30.69 11.28
C LEU A 43 -21.00 -29.86 12.55
N THR A 44 -20.47 -30.37 13.66
CA THR A 44 -20.38 -29.65 14.92
C THR A 44 -18.94 -29.62 15.42
N VAL A 45 -18.58 -28.49 16.03
CA VAL A 45 -17.27 -28.26 16.63
C VAL A 45 -17.43 -28.11 18.14
N THR A 46 -16.61 -28.84 18.89
CA THR A 46 -16.53 -28.76 20.35
C THR A 46 -15.11 -28.41 20.77
N PHE A 47 -14.96 -27.79 21.95
CA PHE A 47 -13.67 -27.39 22.52
C PHE A 47 -13.51 -28.09 23.87
N PRO A 48 -12.88 -29.27 23.94
CA PRO A 48 -12.88 -30.11 25.15
C PRO A 48 -12.25 -29.46 26.39
N GLU A 49 -11.33 -28.52 26.19
CA GLU A 49 -10.72 -27.70 27.26
C GLU A 49 -11.62 -26.54 27.73
N ARG A 50 -12.77 -26.34 27.09
CA ARG A 50 -13.83 -25.39 27.44
C ARG A 50 -15.18 -26.12 27.50
N PRO A 51 -15.39 -27.02 28.47
CA PRO A 51 -16.61 -27.83 28.56
C PRO A 51 -17.89 -26.99 28.72
N GLU A 52 -17.78 -25.72 29.13
CA GLU A 52 -18.90 -24.77 29.16
C GLU A 52 -19.32 -24.28 27.77
N CYS A 53 -18.47 -24.42 26.75
CA CYS A 53 -18.82 -24.13 25.36
C CYS A 53 -19.61 -25.29 24.79
N ALA A 54 -20.90 -25.06 24.53
CA ALA A 54 -21.74 -26.02 23.82
C ALA A 54 -21.18 -26.32 22.43
N ALA A 55 -21.53 -27.49 21.88
CA ALA A 55 -21.22 -27.83 20.50
C ALA A 55 -21.76 -26.75 19.54
N VAL A 56 -20.87 -26.21 18.70
CA VAL A 56 -21.18 -25.12 17.77
C VAL A 56 -21.36 -25.71 16.37
N PRO A 57 -22.50 -25.49 15.70
CA PRO A 57 -22.63 -25.89 14.31
C PRO A 57 -21.64 -25.13 13.44
N ALA A 58 -21.13 -25.81 12.41
CA ALA A 58 -20.14 -25.26 11.51
C ALA A 58 -20.44 -25.64 10.07
N ARG A 59 -20.00 -24.82 9.12
CA ARG A 59 -20.07 -25.09 7.68
C ARG A 59 -18.71 -24.93 7.03
N VAL A 60 -18.46 -25.70 5.97
CA VAL A 60 -17.26 -25.51 5.13
C VAL A 60 -17.44 -24.24 4.30
N VAL A 61 -16.50 -23.28 4.42
CA VAL A 61 -16.52 -22.01 3.67
C VAL A 61 -15.38 -21.90 2.65
N ALA A 62 -14.35 -22.73 2.78
CA ALA A 62 -13.28 -22.88 1.81
C ALA A 62 -12.61 -24.25 1.97
N ASP A 63 -12.00 -24.74 0.90
CA ASP A 63 -11.17 -25.93 0.88
C ASP A 63 -9.95 -25.75 -0.03
N GLY A 64 -8.93 -26.57 0.13
CA GLY A 64 -7.68 -26.54 -0.64
C GLY A 64 -7.74 -27.25 -2.00
N GLY A 65 -8.92 -27.69 -2.47
CA GLY A 65 -9.07 -28.39 -3.74
C GLY A 65 -8.71 -29.88 -3.72
N TRP A 66 -8.78 -30.51 -2.55
CA TRP A 66 -8.53 -31.96 -2.37
C TRP A 66 -9.48 -32.82 -3.21
N ARG A 67 -8.96 -33.89 -3.83
CA ARG A 67 -9.69 -34.71 -4.81
C ARG A 67 -10.08 -36.11 -4.32
N GLY A 68 -9.85 -36.42 -3.04
CA GLY A 68 -10.28 -37.67 -2.41
C GLY A 68 -9.17 -38.73 -2.23
N GLY A 69 -8.01 -38.55 -2.86
CA GLY A 69 -6.87 -39.45 -2.74
C GLY A 69 -5.95 -39.12 -1.57
N VAL A 70 -5.35 -40.16 -0.97
CA VAL A 70 -4.39 -40.05 0.15
C VAL A 70 -3.12 -39.26 -0.23
N THR A 71 -2.82 -39.14 -1.52
CA THR A 71 -1.70 -38.37 -2.06
C THR A 71 -2.13 -37.14 -2.84
N ASP A 72 -3.42 -36.81 -2.87
CA ASP A 72 -3.89 -35.60 -3.53
C ASP A 72 -3.52 -34.37 -2.68
N PRO A 73 -3.01 -33.30 -3.31
CA PRO A 73 -2.66 -32.07 -2.58
C PRO A 73 -3.90 -31.36 -2.06
N GLY A 74 -3.70 -30.39 -1.16
CA GLY A 74 -4.77 -29.48 -0.74
C GLY A 74 -5.78 -30.07 0.24
N ASP A 75 -5.38 -31.06 1.04
CA ASP A 75 -6.19 -31.64 2.14
C ASP A 75 -6.34 -30.66 3.32
N LEU A 76 -6.99 -29.53 3.04
CA LEU A 76 -7.27 -28.42 3.93
C LEU A 76 -8.74 -28.02 3.77
N ALA A 77 -9.44 -27.82 4.88
CA ALA A 77 -10.76 -27.23 4.92
C ALA A 77 -10.83 -26.12 5.99
N VAL A 78 -11.60 -25.10 5.67
CA VAL A 78 -11.90 -23.97 6.56
C VAL A 78 -13.36 -24.06 6.96
N LEU A 79 -13.58 -24.24 8.25
CA LEU A 79 -14.91 -24.23 8.85
C LEU A 79 -15.22 -22.85 9.40
N GLU A 80 -16.41 -22.35 9.13
CA GLU A 80 -16.97 -21.16 9.77
C GLU A 80 -18.00 -21.61 10.81
N LEU A 81 -17.82 -21.11 12.04
CA LEU A 81 -18.73 -21.34 13.16
C LEU A 81 -19.98 -20.45 13.05
N ASP A 82 -21.10 -20.92 13.61
CA ASP A 82 -22.36 -20.17 13.62
C ASP A 82 -22.33 -18.88 14.46
N HIS A 83 -21.40 -18.77 15.41
CA HIS A 83 -21.17 -17.56 16.20
C HIS A 83 -19.71 -17.46 16.61
N ASP A 84 -19.30 -16.25 16.98
CA ASP A 84 -17.94 -15.97 17.44
C ASP A 84 -17.76 -16.54 18.85
N LEU A 85 -16.63 -17.20 19.09
CA LEU A 85 -16.30 -17.76 20.39
C LEU A 85 -15.34 -16.86 21.18
N PRO A 86 -15.54 -16.73 22.50
CA PRO A 86 -14.63 -16.01 23.38
C PRO A 86 -13.40 -16.86 23.74
N ILE A 87 -12.82 -17.53 22.74
CA ILE A 87 -11.62 -18.36 22.85
C ILE A 87 -10.52 -17.66 22.04
N ALA A 88 -9.37 -17.44 22.66
CA ALA A 88 -8.22 -16.87 21.96
C ALA A 88 -7.77 -17.84 20.85
N PRO A 89 -7.68 -17.40 19.58
CA PRO A 89 -7.23 -18.27 18.50
C PRO A 89 -5.79 -18.76 18.69
N ALA A 90 -5.45 -19.87 18.04
CA ALA A 90 -4.12 -20.43 18.03
C ALA A 90 -3.12 -19.44 17.43
N ALA A 91 -2.00 -19.21 18.13
CA ALA A 91 -0.88 -18.49 17.55
C ALA A 91 -0.16 -19.40 16.55
N LEU A 92 -0.02 -18.95 15.30
CA LEU A 92 0.75 -19.70 14.30
C LEU A 92 2.23 -19.44 14.51
N ALA A 93 3.03 -20.48 14.34
CA ALA A 93 4.46 -20.41 14.45
C ALA A 93 5.04 -19.87 13.15
N PRO A 94 6.21 -19.24 13.24
CA PRO A 94 6.94 -18.83 12.07
C PRO A 94 7.34 -19.99 11.12
N VAL A 95 7.45 -19.76 9.80
CA VAL A 95 7.68 -20.80 8.74
C VAL A 95 8.85 -21.75 9.05
N ASP A 96 10.02 -21.26 9.48
CA ASP A 96 11.16 -22.14 9.82
C ASP A 96 11.14 -22.67 11.26
N ALA A 97 10.18 -22.24 12.10
CA ALA A 97 10.23 -22.48 13.54
C ALA A 97 10.13 -23.98 13.90
N ALA A 98 9.56 -24.80 13.02
CA ALA A 98 9.51 -26.25 13.20
C ALA A 98 10.90 -26.92 13.17
N HIS A 99 11.91 -26.23 12.64
CA HIS A 99 13.24 -26.74 12.36
C HIS A 99 14.32 -25.99 13.14
N THR A 100 15.51 -26.60 13.22
CA THR A 100 16.72 -25.91 13.69
C THR A 100 17.85 -26.19 12.72
N ASP A 101 18.78 -25.24 12.57
CA ASP A 101 20.02 -25.41 11.78
C ASP A 101 20.94 -26.51 12.34
N ARG A 102 20.60 -27.06 13.51
CA ARG A 102 21.35 -28.08 14.24
C ARG A 102 20.61 -29.40 14.21
N HIS A 103 20.94 -30.24 13.23
CA HIS A 103 20.39 -31.60 13.09
C HIS A 103 20.60 -32.49 14.33
N ASP A 104 21.54 -32.15 15.23
CA ASP A 104 21.79 -32.86 16.48
C ASP A 104 20.77 -32.54 17.60
N ARG A 105 19.89 -31.55 17.42
CA ARG A 105 18.87 -31.15 18.41
C ARG A 105 17.52 -30.81 17.75
N PRO A 106 16.71 -31.81 17.40
CA PRO A 106 15.36 -31.58 16.88
C PRO A 106 14.46 -30.96 17.95
N ARG A 107 13.57 -30.04 17.56
CA ARG A 107 12.55 -29.48 18.47
C ARG A 107 11.46 -30.51 18.74
N LYS A 108 10.93 -30.47 19.96
CA LYS A 108 9.85 -31.34 20.40
C LYS A 108 8.52 -30.75 19.98
N LEU A 109 7.73 -31.55 19.27
CA LEU A 109 6.40 -31.20 18.80
C LEU A 109 5.33 -31.92 19.61
N LEU A 110 4.21 -31.26 19.83
CA LEU A 110 3.04 -31.79 20.53
C LEU A 110 1.82 -31.73 19.63
N VAL A 111 1.10 -32.84 19.58
CA VAL A 111 -0.16 -32.97 18.84
C VAL A 111 -1.24 -33.42 19.81
N TYR A 112 -2.39 -32.75 19.82
CA TYR A 112 -3.55 -33.12 20.61
C TYR A 112 -4.70 -33.55 19.69
N GLY A 113 -5.13 -34.79 19.80
CA GLY A 113 -6.19 -35.36 18.95
C GLY A 113 -7.17 -36.23 19.73
N PHE A 114 -8.23 -36.67 19.05
CA PHE A 114 -9.40 -37.31 19.66
C PHE A 114 -9.67 -38.70 19.06
N PRO A 115 -8.75 -39.67 19.21
CA PRO A 115 -8.98 -41.01 18.72
C PRO A 115 -10.07 -41.73 19.52
N TYR A 116 -10.67 -42.74 18.89
CA TYR A 116 -11.70 -43.57 19.52
C TYR A 116 -11.26 -44.11 20.89
N GLY A 117 -12.12 -43.98 21.89
CA GLY A 117 -11.89 -44.43 23.27
C GLY A 117 -11.14 -43.42 24.17
N PHE A 118 -10.88 -42.21 23.67
CA PHE A 118 -10.26 -41.11 24.41
C PHE A 118 -11.09 -39.84 24.22
N ASP A 119 -12.20 -39.74 24.94
CA ASP A 119 -13.16 -38.63 24.79
C ASP A 119 -12.57 -37.29 25.22
N GLU A 120 -11.68 -37.31 26.22
CA GLU A 120 -10.86 -36.18 26.67
C GLU A 120 -9.68 -35.89 25.72
N GLY A 121 -9.55 -36.65 24.63
CA GLY A 121 -8.43 -36.61 23.72
C GLY A 121 -7.14 -37.20 24.30
N THR A 122 -6.09 -37.19 23.49
CA THR A 122 -4.76 -37.65 23.89
C THR A 122 -3.68 -36.82 23.23
N LEU A 123 -2.60 -36.62 23.98
CA LEU A 123 -1.37 -36.00 23.49
C LEU A 123 -0.47 -37.04 22.84
N ALA A 124 0.25 -36.62 21.81
CA ALA A 124 1.31 -37.38 21.17
C ALA A 124 2.50 -36.48 20.86
N GLU A 125 3.71 -36.99 21.05
CA GLU A 125 4.96 -36.24 20.95
C GLU A 125 5.75 -36.65 19.71
N TYR A 126 6.14 -35.67 18.91
CA TYR A 126 6.79 -35.88 17.62
C TYR A 126 8.04 -35.00 17.46
N ARG A 127 8.82 -35.30 16.42
CA ARG A 127 9.89 -34.46 15.89
C ARG A 127 9.89 -34.50 14.37
N ILE A 128 10.60 -33.55 13.78
CA ILE A 128 10.91 -33.56 12.34
C ILE A 128 12.39 -33.88 12.17
N THR A 129 12.69 -34.80 11.25
CA THR A 129 14.06 -35.22 10.92
C THR A 129 14.61 -34.55 9.67
N ALA A 130 13.74 -34.09 8.76
CA ALA A 130 14.11 -33.40 7.54
C ALA A 130 13.08 -32.33 7.15
N THR A 131 13.53 -31.21 6.59
CA THR A 131 12.71 -30.10 6.06
C THR A 131 12.10 -30.42 4.68
N GLN A 132 12.43 -31.57 4.10
CA GLN A 132 11.99 -31.93 2.77
C GLN A 132 10.46 -32.10 2.72
N LEU A 133 9.81 -31.29 1.89
CA LEU A 133 8.40 -31.48 1.56
C LEU A 133 8.23 -32.72 0.66
N LEU A 134 7.50 -33.71 1.17
CA LEU A 134 6.98 -34.83 0.41
C LEU A 134 5.83 -34.34 -0.47
N ASN A 135 5.91 -34.63 -1.77
CA ASN A 135 4.93 -34.17 -2.77
C ASN A 135 4.69 -32.64 -2.77
N ARG A 136 5.66 -31.85 -2.30
CA ARG A 136 5.53 -30.39 -2.08
C ARG A 136 4.43 -29.97 -1.08
N GLU A 137 3.89 -30.91 -0.32
CA GLU A 137 2.75 -30.70 0.58
C GLU A 137 3.07 -31.00 2.04
N TRP A 138 3.79 -32.11 2.30
CA TRP A 138 3.86 -32.67 3.66
C TRP A 138 5.28 -32.75 4.20
N ILE A 139 5.41 -32.54 5.51
CA ILE A 139 6.60 -32.87 6.29
C ILE A 139 6.34 -34.17 7.06
N GLN A 140 7.33 -35.06 7.10
CA GLN A 140 7.26 -36.30 7.86
C GLN A 140 7.48 -36.03 9.35
N LEU A 141 6.59 -36.57 10.18
CA LEU A 141 6.71 -36.60 11.63
C LEU A 141 7.21 -37.98 12.08
N GLU A 142 8.14 -37.99 13.03
CA GLU A 142 8.62 -39.20 13.71
C GLU A 142 8.29 -39.10 15.20
N ALA A 143 7.83 -40.19 15.81
CA ALA A 143 7.58 -40.22 17.25
C ALA A 143 8.84 -39.84 18.04
N TRP A 144 8.68 -39.04 19.10
CA TRP A 144 9.80 -38.54 19.91
C TRP A 144 10.61 -39.66 20.59
N GLN A 145 9.94 -40.73 21.00
CA GLN A 145 10.55 -41.91 21.62
C GLN A 145 10.19 -43.20 20.86
N PRO A 146 11.09 -44.21 20.84
CA PRO A 146 10.75 -45.55 20.38
C PRO A 146 9.53 -46.09 21.14
N GLY A 147 8.51 -46.54 20.42
CA GLY A 147 7.23 -46.97 21.02
C GLY A 147 6.27 -45.83 21.39
N GLY A 148 6.56 -44.60 20.97
CA GLY A 148 5.64 -43.47 21.07
C GLY A 148 4.33 -43.71 20.32
N ARG A 149 3.29 -42.97 20.71
CA ARG A 149 1.92 -43.17 20.22
C ARG A 149 1.80 -42.83 18.73
N THR A 150 1.37 -43.79 17.91
CA THR A 150 1.11 -43.58 16.48
C THR A 150 -0.09 -42.66 16.25
N LEU A 151 -0.01 -41.79 15.25
CA LEU A 151 -1.18 -41.03 14.77
C LEU A 151 -2.25 -42.02 14.27
N ALA A 152 -3.46 -41.87 14.78
CA ALA A 152 -4.61 -42.71 14.49
C ALA A 152 -5.78 -41.85 13.99
N PRO A 153 -6.84 -42.45 13.41
CA PRO A 153 -8.09 -41.73 13.14
C PRO A 153 -8.53 -40.93 14.39
N GLY A 154 -8.88 -39.66 14.20
CA GLY A 154 -9.13 -38.69 15.28
C GLY A 154 -8.01 -37.68 15.53
N PHE A 155 -6.80 -37.92 15.00
CA PHE A 155 -5.73 -36.91 14.97
C PHE A 155 -5.72 -36.07 13.69
N SER A 156 -6.38 -36.51 12.62
CA SER A 156 -6.47 -35.74 11.37
C SER A 156 -7.06 -34.36 11.61
N GLY A 157 -6.39 -33.32 11.12
CA GLY A 157 -6.75 -31.92 11.33
C GLY A 157 -6.24 -31.31 12.63
N ALA A 158 -5.59 -32.07 13.51
CA ALA A 158 -5.00 -31.54 14.73
C ALA A 158 -3.84 -30.58 14.44
N ALA A 159 -3.72 -29.52 15.23
CA ALA A 159 -2.55 -28.66 15.20
C ALA A 159 -1.30 -29.42 15.68
N VAL A 160 -0.19 -29.16 15.00
CA VAL A 160 1.15 -29.56 15.44
C VAL A 160 1.80 -28.34 16.07
N THR A 161 2.12 -28.43 17.36
CA THR A 161 2.64 -27.29 18.14
C THR A 161 4.06 -27.49 18.62
N LEU A 162 4.78 -26.38 18.79
CA LEU A 162 6.05 -26.36 19.49
C LEU A 162 5.83 -26.45 21.00
N VAL A 163 6.47 -27.41 21.68
CA VAL A 163 6.27 -27.62 23.13
C VAL A 163 6.66 -26.40 23.97
N ASP A 164 7.67 -25.66 23.54
CA ASP A 164 8.23 -24.51 24.25
C ASP A 164 7.44 -23.21 24.04
N THR A 165 6.90 -22.96 22.84
CA THR A 165 6.14 -21.74 22.55
C THR A 165 4.62 -21.93 22.55
N GLY A 166 4.14 -23.14 22.28
CA GLY A 166 2.72 -23.45 22.08
C GLY A 166 2.19 -23.01 20.72
N GLU A 167 3.04 -22.51 19.82
CA GLU A 167 2.65 -22.02 18.51
C GLU A 167 2.51 -23.16 17.49
N VAL A 168 1.59 -23.00 16.53
CA VAL A 168 1.24 -24.01 15.53
C VAL A 168 2.20 -23.96 14.34
N VAL A 169 2.97 -25.02 14.12
CA VAL A 169 3.89 -25.16 12.97
C VAL A 169 3.27 -25.90 11.78
N GLY A 170 2.11 -26.53 11.96
CA GLY A 170 1.42 -27.25 10.89
C GLY A 170 0.17 -27.97 11.39
N MET A 171 -0.42 -28.78 10.51
CA MET A 171 -1.63 -29.55 10.75
C MET A 171 -1.43 -31.02 10.34
N VAL A 172 -1.84 -31.97 11.18
CA VAL A 172 -1.78 -33.40 10.85
C VAL A 172 -2.72 -33.72 9.70
N THR A 173 -2.23 -34.39 8.65
CA THR A 173 -3.04 -34.81 7.48
C THR A 173 -3.25 -36.31 7.38
N ALA A 174 -2.26 -37.13 7.75
CA ALA A 174 -2.41 -38.59 7.74
C ALA A 174 -1.35 -39.30 8.60
N ALA A 175 -1.63 -40.56 8.96
CA ALA A 175 -0.62 -41.52 9.38
C ALA A 175 0.07 -42.12 8.13
N ALA A 176 1.40 -42.29 8.16
CA ALA A 176 2.09 -42.97 7.08
C ALA A 176 1.70 -44.46 7.09
N GLY A 177 1.25 -44.98 5.94
CA GLY A 177 0.45 -46.19 5.80
C GLY A 177 1.10 -47.57 6.05
N ASP A 178 2.08 -47.69 6.94
CA ASP A 178 2.62 -49.00 7.36
C ASP A 178 2.29 -49.31 8.84
N PRO A 179 1.50 -50.36 9.14
CA PRO A 179 1.22 -50.79 10.51
C PRO A 179 2.53 -51.28 11.16
N GLY A 180 3.14 -50.44 12.00
CA GLY A 180 4.38 -50.76 12.73
C GLY A 180 5.43 -49.65 12.71
N VAL A 181 5.25 -48.64 11.86
CA VAL A 181 6.12 -47.45 11.82
C VAL A 181 5.38 -46.27 12.43
N ALA A 182 5.85 -45.76 13.57
CA ALA A 182 5.27 -44.62 14.28
C ALA A 182 5.59 -43.27 13.58
N ASN A 183 5.26 -43.18 12.29
CA ASN A 183 5.46 -42.00 11.45
C ASN A 183 4.13 -41.35 11.06
N GLY A 184 4.12 -40.02 11.06
CA GLY A 184 3.00 -39.19 10.65
C GLY A 184 3.36 -38.24 9.52
N ARG A 185 2.37 -37.51 9.02
CA ARG A 185 2.55 -36.40 8.10
C ARG A 185 1.83 -35.17 8.61
N MET A 186 2.47 -34.02 8.48
CA MET A 186 1.85 -32.73 8.68
C MET A 186 1.92 -31.89 7.41
N MET A 187 0.90 -31.08 7.16
CA MET A 187 0.95 -29.95 6.24
C MET A 187 1.47 -28.74 7.03
N PRO A 188 2.64 -28.16 6.69
CA PRO A 188 3.17 -27.00 7.39
C PRO A 188 2.33 -25.75 7.11
N THR A 189 2.38 -24.77 8.02
CA THR A 189 1.61 -23.52 7.90
C THR A 189 1.85 -22.78 6.59
N GLU A 190 3.07 -22.83 6.04
CA GLU A 190 3.35 -22.20 4.74
C GLU A 190 2.62 -22.86 3.57
N VAL A 191 2.34 -24.17 3.64
CA VAL A 191 1.61 -24.90 2.61
C VAL A 191 0.11 -24.64 2.80
N MET A 192 -0.35 -24.59 4.05
CA MET A 192 -1.73 -24.21 4.37
C MET A 192 -2.05 -22.81 3.83
N ALA A 193 -1.13 -21.85 3.95
CA ALA A 193 -1.30 -20.49 3.44
C ALA A 193 -1.37 -20.43 1.90
N ARG A 194 -0.69 -21.33 1.18
CA ARG A 194 -0.80 -21.43 -0.29
C ARG A 194 -2.19 -21.89 -0.74
N HIS A 195 -2.80 -22.80 0.01
CA HIS A 195 -4.14 -23.32 -0.28
C HIS A 195 -5.25 -22.37 0.18
N TRP A 196 -5.01 -21.64 1.27
CA TRP A 196 -5.94 -20.63 1.76
C TRP A 196 -5.21 -19.32 2.10
N PRO A 197 -5.22 -18.34 1.18
CA PRO A 197 -4.55 -17.04 1.38
C PRO A 197 -5.02 -16.26 2.61
N GLY A 198 -6.19 -16.59 3.17
CA GLY A 198 -6.67 -16.02 4.43
C GLY A 198 -5.76 -16.28 5.64
N LEU A 199 -4.80 -17.20 5.51
CA LEU A 199 -3.78 -17.51 6.52
C LEU A 199 -2.51 -16.64 6.42
N GLU A 200 -2.26 -15.98 5.28
CA GLU A 200 -1.01 -15.23 5.03
C GLU A 200 -0.80 -14.07 6.02
N GLY A 201 -1.89 -13.50 6.57
CA GLY A 201 -1.83 -12.47 7.61
C GLY A 201 -1.67 -13.00 9.05
N LEU A 202 -1.69 -14.32 9.24
CA LEU A 202 -1.66 -14.98 10.55
C LEU A 202 -0.37 -15.76 10.81
N VAL A 203 0.38 -16.18 9.77
CA VAL A 203 1.65 -16.92 9.90
C VAL A 203 2.81 -15.94 10.11
N PRO A 204 3.52 -15.97 11.26
CA PRO A 204 4.63 -15.07 11.49
C PRO A 204 5.88 -15.37 10.65
N THR A 205 6.69 -14.33 10.47
CA THR A 205 8.07 -14.32 9.98
C THR A 205 9.10 -15.01 10.89
N SER A 206 9.80 -16.07 10.50
CA SER A 206 10.72 -16.80 11.38
C SER A 206 12.15 -16.28 11.29
N ASP A 207 12.64 -15.54 12.30
CA ASP A 207 14.08 -15.32 12.49
C ASP A 207 14.42 -14.53 13.77
N HIS A 208 15.63 -14.61 14.33
CA HIS A 208 16.14 -13.55 15.21
C HIS A 208 16.39 -12.24 14.45
N ARG A 209 16.47 -12.33 13.11
CA ARG A 209 16.17 -11.19 12.25
C ARG A 209 14.78 -10.63 12.60
N SER A 210 13.70 -11.39 12.77
CA SER A 210 12.36 -10.82 13.02
C SER A 210 12.21 -10.01 14.32
N ALA A 211 12.96 -10.26 15.40
CA ALA A 211 12.90 -9.38 16.58
C ALA A 211 13.54 -8.01 16.33
N ASP A 212 14.76 -7.97 15.78
CA ASP A 212 15.42 -6.72 15.41
C ASP A 212 14.81 -6.07 14.17
N ARG A 213 14.22 -6.86 13.26
CA ARG A 213 13.48 -6.40 12.08
C ARG A 213 12.08 -5.91 12.45
N ALA A 214 11.39 -6.52 13.43
CA ALA A 214 10.11 -6.04 13.97
C ALA A 214 10.32 -4.84 14.89
N ARG A 215 11.41 -4.83 15.66
CA ARG A 215 11.88 -3.65 16.38
C ARG A 215 12.22 -2.53 15.42
N LEU A 216 13.00 -2.80 14.37
CA LEU A 216 13.32 -1.83 13.32
C LEU A 216 12.06 -1.36 12.60
N ARG A 217 11.15 -2.27 12.23
CA ARG A 217 9.84 -1.93 11.64
C ARG A 217 9.02 -1.05 12.58
N GLY A 218 8.90 -1.40 13.86
CA GLY A 218 8.18 -0.62 14.86
C GLY A 218 8.82 0.74 15.12
N LEU A 219 10.14 0.83 15.06
CA LEU A 219 10.90 2.08 15.16
C LEU A 219 10.73 2.95 13.91
N VAL A 220 10.74 2.37 12.72
CA VAL A 220 10.47 3.06 11.45
C VAL A 220 9.03 3.55 11.43
N GLU A 221 8.06 2.73 11.84
CA GLU A 221 6.66 3.14 11.96
C GLU A 221 6.47 4.27 12.97
N ARG A 222 7.14 4.22 14.13
CA ARG A 222 7.15 5.30 15.11
C ARG A 222 7.80 6.57 14.57
N ALA A 223 8.94 6.46 13.90
CA ALA A 223 9.67 7.57 13.31
C ALA A 223 8.86 8.24 12.19
N VAL A 224 8.25 7.45 11.31
CA VAL A 224 7.38 7.92 10.23
C VAL A 224 6.12 8.58 10.80
N ARG A 225 5.48 7.95 11.80
CA ARG A 225 4.30 8.53 12.48
C ARG A 225 4.63 9.83 13.21
N ALA A 226 5.83 9.95 13.77
CA ALA A 226 6.32 11.16 14.42
C ALA A 226 6.89 12.21 13.43
N GLY A 227 6.88 11.93 12.12
CA GLY A 227 7.43 12.84 11.12
C GLY A 227 8.94 13.10 11.25
N LEU A 228 9.69 12.13 11.78
CA LEU A 228 11.13 12.28 12.03
C LEU A 228 11.89 12.56 10.73
N ASP A 229 12.48 13.77 10.62
CA ASP A 229 13.34 14.14 9.50
C ASP A 229 14.77 13.63 9.72
N CYS A 230 15.12 12.49 9.13
CA CYS A 230 16.48 11.97 9.14
C CYS A 230 16.93 11.47 7.76
N ASP A 231 18.20 11.69 7.42
CA ASP A 231 18.83 11.22 6.18
C ASP A 231 19.09 9.70 6.26
N PRO A 232 18.36 8.88 5.48
CA PRO A 232 18.48 7.43 5.58
C PRO A 232 19.82 6.90 5.04
N VAL A 233 20.48 7.62 4.13
CA VAL A 233 21.81 7.24 3.60
C VAL A 233 22.87 7.43 4.67
N ARG A 234 22.79 8.55 5.40
CA ARG A 234 23.68 8.82 6.54
C ARG A 234 23.44 7.87 7.70
N LEU A 235 22.18 7.49 7.94
CA LEU A 235 21.79 6.52 8.97
C LEU A 235 22.35 5.13 8.65
N TYR A 236 22.22 4.66 7.40
CA TYR A 236 22.80 3.39 6.96
C TYR A 236 24.33 3.41 7.02
N GLY A 237 24.97 4.46 6.51
CA GLY A 237 26.44 4.58 6.51
C GLY A 237 27.05 4.57 7.92
N ALA A 238 26.30 4.99 8.94
CA ALA A 238 26.70 4.92 10.34
C ALA A 238 26.48 3.52 10.98
N ALA A 239 25.65 2.67 10.38
CA ALA A 239 25.33 1.33 10.86
C ALA A 239 26.08 0.20 10.13
N ALA A 240 26.47 0.44 8.87
CA ALA A 240 27.13 -0.52 8.00
C ALA A 240 28.51 -0.99 8.54
N ALA A 241 28.77 -2.29 8.44
CA ALA A 241 30.07 -2.90 8.69
C ALA A 241 30.98 -2.80 7.45
N PRO A 242 32.31 -3.00 7.58
CA PRO A 242 33.25 -2.90 6.47
C PRO A 242 33.01 -3.88 5.30
N LEU A 243 32.30 -4.99 5.55
CA LEU A 243 31.96 -6.01 4.57
C LEU A 243 30.53 -5.86 4.03
N ASP A 244 29.74 -4.92 4.56
CA ASP A 244 28.39 -4.67 4.07
C ASP A 244 28.45 -3.95 2.71
N PRO A 245 27.46 -4.19 1.82
CA PRO A 245 27.40 -3.50 0.55
C PRO A 245 27.30 -1.97 0.75
N PRO A 246 27.92 -1.15 -0.12
CA PRO A 246 27.72 0.29 -0.07
C PRO A 246 26.23 0.62 -0.30
N ALA A 247 25.80 1.79 0.19
CA ALA A 247 24.46 2.28 -0.12
C ALA A 247 24.26 2.32 -1.65
N PRO A 248 23.03 2.07 -2.15
CA PRO A 248 22.73 2.22 -3.58
C PRO A 248 23.21 3.57 -4.10
N GLU A 249 23.76 3.63 -5.32
CA GLU A 249 24.23 4.89 -5.92
C GLU A 249 23.12 5.94 -6.03
N GLU A 250 21.87 5.50 -6.12
CA GLU A 250 20.65 6.33 -6.15
C GLU A 250 20.21 6.82 -4.75
N GLY A 251 20.80 6.30 -3.68
CA GLY A 251 20.41 6.56 -2.30
C GLY A 251 19.17 5.79 -1.85
N PHE A 252 18.53 6.27 -0.78
CA PHE A 252 17.28 5.69 -0.25
C PHE A 252 16.15 6.72 -0.34
N ASP A 253 15.02 6.34 -0.96
CA ASP A 253 13.85 7.21 -1.13
C ASP A 253 13.05 7.46 0.15
N SER A 254 13.28 6.66 1.20
CA SER A 254 12.65 6.81 2.51
C SER A 254 13.43 6.10 3.62
N LEU A 255 13.08 6.39 4.87
CA LEU A 255 13.46 5.53 6.00
C LEU A 255 13.03 4.08 5.77
N TRP A 256 11.90 3.87 5.09
CA TRP A 256 11.41 2.53 4.83
C TRP A 256 12.26 1.79 3.80
N SER A 257 12.75 2.49 2.77
CA SER A 257 13.65 1.88 1.77
C SER A 257 15.04 1.60 2.36
N ALA A 258 15.55 2.47 3.24
CA ALA A 258 16.82 2.21 3.93
C ALA A 258 16.70 1.04 4.90
N ALA A 259 15.61 0.97 5.67
CA ALA A 259 15.34 -0.19 6.50
C ALA A 259 15.13 -1.44 5.62
N LEU A 260 14.32 -1.42 4.56
CA LEU A 260 14.17 -2.55 3.64
C LEU A 260 15.51 -3.00 3.05
N PHE A 261 16.41 -2.09 2.69
CA PHE A 261 17.76 -2.43 2.24
C PHE A 261 18.55 -3.17 3.34
N VAL A 262 18.54 -2.65 4.57
CA VAL A 262 19.15 -3.31 5.74
C VAL A 262 18.50 -4.66 6.05
N LEU A 263 17.21 -4.78 5.78
CA LEU A 263 16.42 -5.98 6.00
C LEU A 263 16.64 -7.04 4.91
N CYS A 264 16.91 -6.66 3.67
CA CYS A 264 16.83 -7.55 2.50
C CYS A 264 18.17 -7.75 1.77
N GLU A 265 19.06 -6.76 1.77
CA GLU A 265 20.30 -6.76 0.98
C GLU A 265 21.55 -7.04 1.82
N ILE A 266 21.43 -6.98 3.16
CA ILE A 266 22.52 -7.31 4.07
C ILE A 266 22.41 -8.79 4.45
N ASP A 267 23.36 -9.58 3.97
CA ASP A 267 23.46 -11.01 4.22
C ASP A 267 24.82 -11.36 4.85
N GLY A 268 24.86 -12.48 5.59
CA GLY A 268 26.08 -12.97 6.26
C GLY A 268 26.04 -12.90 7.78
N ALA A 269 27.12 -13.34 8.43
CA ALA A 269 27.20 -13.49 9.89
C ALA A 269 27.03 -12.17 10.67
N ASP A 270 27.38 -11.03 10.05
CA ASP A 270 27.31 -9.70 10.66
C ASP A 270 26.01 -8.93 10.35
N ALA A 271 25.14 -9.47 9.48
CA ALA A 271 23.91 -8.81 9.03
C ALA A 271 22.96 -8.47 10.19
N ALA A 272 22.80 -9.39 11.14
CA ALA A 272 21.99 -9.15 12.34
C ALA A 272 22.55 -8.00 13.19
N ALA A 273 23.88 -7.88 13.27
CA ALA A 273 24.52 -6.79 14.01
C ALA A 273 24.36 -5.45 13.28
N THR A 274 24.33 -5.42 11.94
CA THR A 274 24.02 -4.22 11.15
C THR A 274 22.56 -3.78 11.34
N VAL A 275 21.61 -4.72 11.33
CA VAL A 275 20.19 -4.44 11.61
C VAL A 275 20.03 -3.88 13.03
N ALA A 276 20.66 -4.49 14.03
CA ALA A 276 20.60 -4.03 15.41
C ALA A 276 21.21 -2.62 15.59
N ARG A 277 22.39 -2.35 14.99
CA ARG A 277 23.00 -1.01 14.99
C ARG A 277 22.11 0.03 14.33
N PHE A 278 21.49 -0.31 13.20
CA PHE A 278 20.56 0.59 12.52
C PHE A 278 19.33 0.90 13.39
N ALA A 279 18.76 -0.12 14.04
CA ALA A 279 17.64 0.03 14.96
C ALA A 279 18.01 0.90 16.18
N ASP A 280 19.17 0.68 16.81
CA ASP A 280 19.63 1.47 17.97
C ASP A 280 19.76 2.96 17.63
N ARG A 281 20.32 3.28 16.47
CA ARG A 281 20.48 4.66 16.01
C ARG A 281 19.15 5.34 15.70
N LEU A 282 18.22 4.60 15.10
CA LEU A 282 16.88 5.12 14.86
C LEU A 282 16.14 5.37 16.18
N GLU A 283 16.31 4.51 17.17
CA GLU A 283 15.73 4.69 18.50
C GLU A 283 16.29 5.91 19.24
N GLU A 284 17.60 6.17 19.15
CA GLU A 284 18.22 7.39 19.69
C GLU A 284 17.58 8.66 19.12
N LEU A 285 17.35 8.69 17.80
CA LEU A 285 16.74 9.83 17.12
C LEU A 285 15.25 9.99 17.48
N VAL A 286 14.50 8.89 17.56
CA VAL A 286 13.09 8.90 17.98
C VAL A 286 12.96 9.39 19.42
N ARG A 287 13.87 8.98 20.32
CA ARG A 287 13.86 9.44 21.71
C ARG A 287 14.23 10.93 21.81
N ALA A 288 15.24 11.38 21.07
CA ALA A 288 15.63 12.79 21.05
C ALA A 288 14.50 13.70 20.52
N ALA A 289 13.71 13.22 19.56
CA ALA A 289 12.52 13.91 19.08
C ALA A 289 11.38 13.94 20.12
N ALA A 290 11.22 12.87 20.92
CA ALA A 290 10.23 12.78 21.98
C ALA A 290 10.57 13.60 23.24
N GLU A 291 11.86 13.88 23.49
CA GLU A 291 12.36 14.71 24.58
C GLU A 291 12.48 16.21 24.20
N GLY A 292 12.12 16.58 22.96
CA GLY A 292 11.99 17.96 22.50
C GLY A 292 10.84 18.72 23.18
N PRO A 293 10.80 20.07 23.10
CA PRO A 293 9.84 20.89 23.85
C PRO A 293 8.40 20.46 23.54
N GLY A 294 7.58 20.38 24.60
CA GLY A 294 6.27 19.71 24.67
C GLY A 294 5.23 20.06 23.61
N PRO A 295 4.06 19.39 23.63
CA PRO A 295 3.18 19.23 22.48
C PRO A 295 2.75 20.60 21.95
N ALA A 296 3.36 20.99 20.84
CA ALA A 296 2.74 21.95 19.94
C ALA A 296 1.46 21.28 19.43
N GLU A 297 0.35 22.01 19.51
CA GLU A 297 -0.87 21.69 18.79
C GLU A 297 -0.51 21.18 17.39
N GLU A 298 -1.06 20.01 17.02
CA GLU A 298 -0.94 19.51 15.65
C GLU A 298 -1.25 20.67 14.70
N PRO A 299 -0.31 21.09 13.82
CA PRO A 299 -0.69 22.02 12.78
C PRO A 299 -1.80 21.33 12.00
N ALA A 300 -2.97 21.98 11.91
CA ALA A 300 -4.16 21.48 11.25
C ALA A 300 -3.78 20.67 10.01
N GLY A 301 -3.96 19.34 10.11
CA GLY A 301 -3.37 18.39 9.18
C GLY A 301 -3.73 18.75 7.75
N ALA A 302 -2.73 18.73 6.86
CA ALA A 302 -2.93 18.91 5.43
C ALA A 302 -4.11 18.03 4.95
N PRO A 303 -4.94 18.52 4.02
CA PRO A 303 -6.16 17.85 3.62
C PRO A 303 -5.86 16.47 3.04
N ALA A 304 -6.57 15.45 3.54
CA ALA A 304 -6.48 14.08 3.04
C ALA A 304 -7.34 13.94 1.77
N TRP A 305 -6.87 14.53 0.68
CA TRP A 305 -7.51 14.44 -0.63
C TRP A 305 -7.79 12.99 -1.05
N SER A 306 -8.96 12.75 -1.61
CA SER A 306 -9.36 11.50 -2.29
C SER A 306 -9.44 11.78 -3.80
N PRO A 307 -8.32 11.69 -4.53
CA PRO A 307 -8.24 12.20 -5.88
C PRO A 307 -8.78 11.25 -6.93
N ILE A 308 -9.30 11.82 -8.02
CA ILE A 308 -9.53 11.16 -9.30
C ILE A 308 -8.48 11.68 -10.28
N LEU A 309 -7.62 10.79 -10.76
CA LEU A 309 -6.60 11.09 -11.77
C LEU A 309 -7.14 10.74 -13.16
N VAL A 310 -7.13 11.72 -14.07
CA VAL A 310 -7.39 11.58 -15.49
C VAL A 310 -6.08 11.77 -16.25
N ASP A 311 -5.51 10.68 -16.75
CA ASP A 311 -4.27 10.68 -17.53
C ASP A 311 -4.61 10.70 -19.03
N LEU A 312 -4.32 11.82 -19.69
CA LEU A 312 -4.49 12.00 -21.13
C LEU A 312 -3.14 11.82 -21.82
N GLN A 313 -3.11 11.05 -22.89
CA GLN A 313 -1.88 10.77 -23.63
C GLN A 313 -2.12 10.83 -25.13
N HIS A 314 -1.08 11.19 -25.86
CA HIS A 314 -1.04 10.99 -27.30
C HIS A 314 -1.18 9.50 -27.60
N SER A 315 -2.14 9.12 -28.45
CA SER A 315 -2.38 7.70 -28.78
C SER A 315 -1.28 7.07 -29.65
N GLY A 316 -0.49 7.89 -30.34
CA GLY A 316 0.46 7.46 -31.37
C GLY A 316 -0.19 7.08 -32.70
N ALA A 317 -1.53 7.07 -32.79
CA ALA A 317 -2.30 6.71 -33.99
C ALA A 317 -2.78 7.94 -34.79
N GLY A 318 -2.18 9.11 -34.56
CA GLY A 318 -2.55 10.42 -35.14
C GLY A 318 -3.21 11.38 -34.16
N ASP A 319 -3.32 12.65 -34.54
CA ASP A 319 -3.73 13.76 -33.65
C ASP A 319 -5.23 13.72 -33.25
N GLU A 320 -6.02 12.90 -33.93
CA GLU A 320 -7.46 12.74 -33.71
C GLU A 320 -7.81 11.73 -32.63
N GLN A 321 -6.84 10.97 -32.13
CA GLN A 321 -7.04 9.89 -31.16
C GLN A 321 -6.28 10.18 -29.87
N VAL A 322 -6.97 10.11 -28.75
CA VAL A 322 -6.43 10.40 -27.42
C VAL A 322 -6.59 9.16 -26.55
N ARG A 323 -5.49 8.73 -25.91
CA ARG A 323 -5.54 7.68 -24.90
C ARG A 323 -5.92 8.30 -23.56
N VAL A 324 -6.91 7.73 -22.90
CA VAL A 324 -7.45 8.21 -21.63
C VAL A 324 -7.38 7.08 -20.63
N GLU A 325 -6.79 7.33 -19.47
CA GLU A 325 -6.81 6.42 -18.32
C GLU A 325 -7.36 7.18 -17.10
N VAL A 326 -8.41 6.66 -16.46
CA VAL A 326 -9.02 7.26 -15.27
C VAL A 326 -8.86 6.34 -14.07
N SER A 327 -8.45 6.88 -12.93
CA SER A 327 -8.25 6.14 -11.68
C SER A 327 -8.67 6.96 -10.48
N ALA A 328 -9.32 6.31 -9.52
CA ALA A 328 -9.63 6.90 -8.22
C ALA A 328 -8.61 6.43 -7.17
N TYR A 329 -8.29 7.27 -6.19
CA TYR A 329 -7.43 6.88 -5.07
C TYR A 329 -8.23 7.00 -3.78
N SER A 330 -8.28 5.90 -3.03
CA SER A 330 -8.93 5.84 -1.73
C SER A 330 -8.11 4.95 -0.79
N GLY A 331 -7.99 5.33 0.49
CA GLY A 331 -7.24 4.54 1.48
C GLY A 331 -5.80 4.22 1.08
N GLY A 332 -5.14 5.12 0.35
CA GLY A 332 -3.77 4.94 -0.15
C GLY A 332 -3.61 3.95 -1.32
N ARG A 333 -4.72 3.46 -1.89
CA ARG A 333 -4.74 2.51 -3.02
C ARG A 333 -5.32 3.16 -4.27
N ARG A 334 -4.80 2.75 -5.43
CA ARG A 334 -5.30 3.13 -6.76
C ARG A 334 -6.38 2.15 -7.23
N HIS A 335 -7.49 2.67 -7.72
CA HIS A 335 -8.59 1.94 -8.33
C HIS A 335 -8.72 2.34 -9.81
N PRO A 336 -8.26 1.50 -10.76
CA PRO A 336 -8.45 1.76 -12.18
C PRO A 336 -9.93 1.74 -12.54
N VAL A 337 -10.44 2.84 -13.10
CA VAL A 337 -11.86 2.99 -13.48
C VAL A 337 -12.07 2.63 -14.95
N GLY A 338 -11.16 3.06 -15.83
CA GLY A 338 -11.20 2.72 -17.24
C GLY A 338 -9.99 3.23 -18.00
N SER A 339 -9.65 2.55 -19.09
CA SER A 339 -8.59 2.93 -20.02
C SER A 339 -9.06 2.66 -21.44
N ASP A 340 -9.04 3.66 -22.31
CA ASP A 340 -9.43 3.50 -23.72
C ASP A 340 -8.74 4.54 -24.61
N THR A 341 -8.73 4.30 -25.93
CA THR A 341 -8.30 5.26 -26.95
C THR A 341 -9.54 5.79 -27.65
N VAL A 342 -9.82 7.08 -27.48
CA VAL A 342 -11.05 7.72 -27.96
C VAL A 342 -10.76 8.82 -28.98
N PRO A 343 -11.65 9.03 -29.96
CA PRO A 343 -11.58 10.18 -30.84
C PRO A 343 -11.68 11.48 -30.05
N ARG A 344 -10.96 12.52 -30.47
CA ARG A 344 -10.95 13.85 -29.80
C ARG A 344 -12.35 14.44 -29.66
N SER A 345 -13.25 14.16 -30.62
CA SER A 345 -14.66 14.57 -30.59
C SER A 345 -15.49 13.93 -29.48
N ARG A 346 -15.10 12.74 -28.99
CA ARG A 346 -15.77 12.02 -27.90
C ARG A 346 -15.03 12.10 -26.56
N LEU A 347 -13.85 12.72 -26.54
CA LEU A 347 -12.98 12.80 -25.36
C LEU A 347 -13.71 13.35 -24.13
N ARG A 348 -14.41 14.49 -24.28
CA ARG A 348 -15.12 15.15 -23.17
C ARG A 348 -16.18 14.23 -22.56
N ALA A 349 -17.07 13.68 -23.38
CA ALA A 349 -18.13 12.78 -22.92
C ALA A 349 -17.56 11.52 -22.25
N TYR A 350 -16.52 10.91 -22.85
CA TYR A 350 -15.88 9.74 -22.26
C TYR A 350 -15.24 10.04 -20.90
N VAL A 351 -14.54 11.17 -20.76
CA VAL A 351 -13.92 11.57 -19.49
C VAL A 351 -14.98 11.84 -18.43
N GLN A 352 -16.06 12.56 -18.78
CA GLN A 352 -17.19 12.82 -17.86
C GLN A 352 -17.79 11.52 -17.34
N ASP A 353 -18.13 10.58 -18.22
CA ASP A 353 -18.68 9.27 -17.84
C ASP A 353 -17.73 8.47 -16.93
N ARG A 354 -16.42 8.59 -17.14
CA ARG A 354 -15.42 7.91 -16.31
C ARG A 354 -15.18 8.60 -14.97
N ILE A 355 -15.28 9.93 -14.89
CA ILE A 355 -15.22 10.68 -13.62
C ILE A 355 -16.43 10.31 -12.76
N GLU A 356 -17.63 10.30 -13.34
CA GLU A 356 -18.85 9.89 -12.64
C GLU A 356 -18.72 8.46 -12.09
N ALA A 357 -18.22 7.53 -12.91
CA ALA A 357 -17.96 6.16 -12.48
C ALA A 357 -16.84 6.05 -11.41
N ALA A 358 -15.97 7.05 -11.27
CA ALA A 358 -14.87 7.04 -10.30
C ALA A 358 -15.35 7.33 -8.87
N PHE A 359 -16.42 8.13 -8.70
CA PHE A 359 -16.96 8.48 -7.38
C PHE A 359 -17.39 7.27 -6.55
N ARG A 360 -17.79 6.16 -7.18
CA ARG A 360 -18.15 4.91 -6.48
C ARG A 360 -17.00 4.29 -5.67
N TYR A 361 -15.76 4.71 -5.94
CA TYR A 361 -14.57 4.24 -5.25
C TYR A 361 -14.09 5.21 -4.16
N LEU A 362 -14.67 6.40 -4.06
CA LEU A 362 -14.33 7.37 -3.03
C LEU A 362 -15.17 7.12 -1.78
N THR A 363 -14.60 7.46 -0.61
CA THR A 363 -15.33 7.36 0.66
C THR A 363 -16.32 8.53 0.74
N PRO A 364 -17.62 8.30 1.00
CA PRO A 364 -18.57 9.40 1.11
C PRO A 364 -18.12 10.45 2.15
N GLY A 365 -18.13 11.73 1.76
CA GLY A 365 -17.70 12.85 2.61
C GLY A 365 -16.19 13.06 2.72
N SER A 366 -15.38 12.36 1.92
CA SER A 366 -13.96 12.68 1.74
C SER A 366 -13.77 13.93 0.87
N ASP A 367 -12.69 14.67 1.07
CA ASP A 367 -12.34 15.79 0.20
C ASP A 367 -11.95 15.33 -1.21
N GLU A 368 -12.77 15.60 -2.22
CA GLU A 368 -12.50 15.15 -3.59
C GLU A 368 -11.58 16.11 -4.37
N LEU A 369 -10.68 15.57 -5.17
CA LEU A 369 -9.77 16.34 -6.04
C LEU A 369 -9.75 15.73 -7.44
N ILE A 370 -10.02 16.51 -8.49
CA ILE A 370 -9.88 16.05 -9.87
C ILE A 370 -8.53 16.55 -10.43
N ALA A 371 -7.67 15.62 -10.82
CA ALA A 371 -6.36 15.94 -11.38
C ALA A 371 -6.22 15.43 -12.81
N PHE A 372 -5.89 16.33 -13.73
CA PHE A 372 -5.60 15.99 -15.11
C PHE A 372 -4.09 15.90 -15.34
N ALA A 373 -3.57 14.70 -15.57
CA ALA A 373 -2.21 14.52 -16.07
C ALA A 373 -2.20 14.70 -17.58
N LEU A 374 -1.57 15.77 -18.05
CA LEU A 374 -1.61 16.21 -19.44
C LEU A 374 -0.21 16.14 -20.07
N PRO A 375 -0.09 15.85 -21.37
CA PRO A 375 1.12 16.10 -22.13
C PRO A 375 1.44 17.59 -22.09
N ARG A 376 2.73 17.94 -22.13
CA ARG A 376 3.18 19.33 -21.97
C ARG A 376 2.61 20.30 -23.02
N ASP A 377 2.34 19.83 -24.23
CA ASP A 377 1.70 20.59 -25.30
C ASP A 377 0.20 20.82 -25.07
N TRP A 378 -0.44 20.04 -24.18
CA TRP A 378 -1.84 20.18 -23.79
C TRP A 378 -2.02 20.73 -22.38
N ILE A 379 -0.94 21.17 -21.71
CA ILE A 379 -1.01 21.63 -20.31
C ILE A 379 -1.98 22.81 -20.10
N ASP A 380 -2.26 23.56 -21.16
CA ASP A 380 -3.16 24.71 -21.22
C ASP A 380 -4.59 24.37 -21.69
N LEU A 381 -4.90 23.07 -21.83
CA LEU A 381 -6.24 22.61 -22.22
C LEU A 381 -7.26 23.04 -21.14
N PRO A 382 -8.40 23.66 -21.51
CA PRO A 382 -9.36 24.24 -20.56
C PRO A 382 -10.29 23.15 -19.99
N VAL A 383 -9.70 22.17 -19.30
CA VAL A 383 -10.40 21.04 -18.69
C VAL A 383 -11.34 21.47 -17.56
N ASP A 384 -11.05 22.59 -16.90
CA ASP A 384 -11.92 23.25 -15.91
C ASP A 384 -13.23 23.75 -16.50
N ARG A 385 -13.26 24.09 -17.80
CA ARG A 385 -14.45 24.58 -18.52
C ARG A 385 -15.31 23.47 -19.12
N TRP A 386 -14.93 22.20 -18.94
CA TRP A 386 -15.77 21.09 -19.37
C TRP A 386 -17.01 21.01 -18.47
N ALA A 387 -18.13 20.50 -18.96
CA ALA A 387 -19.34 20.36 -18.15
C ALA A 387 -19.11 19.30 -17.06
N SER A 388 -19.74 19.49 -15.90
CA SER A 388 -19.69 18.55 -14.78
C SER A 388 -20.40 17.23 -15.12
N ALA A 389 -21.55 17.30 -15.81
CA ALA A 389 -22.35 16.15 -16.20
C ALA A 389 -22.98 16.34 -17.60
N PRO A 390 -23.53 15.29 -18.23
CA PRO A 390 -24.22 15.40 -19.53
C PRO A 390 -25.43 16.35 -19.51
N ASP A 391 -26.11 16.46 -18.36
CA ASP A 391 -27.32 17.27 -18.17
C ASP A 391 -27.06 18.54 -17.34
N ASP A 392 -25.79 18.83 -16.99
CA ASP A 392 -25.38 20.00 -16.21
C ASP A 392 -24.20 20.71 -16.89
N ASP A 393 -24.48 21.89 -17.45
CA ASP A 393 -23.49 22.71 -18.15
C ASP A 393 -22.54 23.46 -17.20
N THR A 394 -22.68 23.30 -15.87
CA THR A 394 -21.79 23.91 -14.89
C THR A 394 -20.35 23.46 -15.14
N PRO A 395 -19.37 24.38 -15.22
CA PRO A 395 -17.97 24.02 -15.41
C PRO A 395 -17.46 23.09 -14.31
N LEU A 396 -16.74 22.04 -14.71
CA LEU A 396 -16.19 21.01 -13.83
C LEU A 396 -15.29 21.61 -12.74
N GLY A 397 -14.49 22.61 -13.11
CA GLY A 397 -13.61 23.33 -12.18
C GLY A 397 -14.33 24.27 -11.19
N SER A 398 -15.63 24.48 -11.38
CA SER A 398 -16.51 25.25 -10.49
C SER A 398 -17.37 24.35 -9.61
N VAL A 399 -17.32 23.03 -9.82
CA VAL A 399 -17.99 22.02 -8.98
C VAL A 399 -16.99 21.30 -8.08
N TYR A 400 -15.80 21.01 -8.61
CA TYR A 400 -14.78 20.25 -7.90
C TYR A 400 -13.43 20.98 -7.88
N PRO A 401 -12.61 20.83 -6.82
CA PRO A 401 -11.21 21.22 -6.85
C PRO A 401 -10.53 20.53 -8.04
N LEU A 402 -10.09 21.31 -9.02
CA LEU A 402 -9.52 20.80 -10.26
C LEU A 402 -8.14 21.38 -10.54
N VAL A 403 -7.18 20.48 -10.75
CA VAL A 403 -5.78 20.81 -11.03
C VAL A 403 -5.26 20.06 -12.25
N VAL A 404 -4.18 20.57 -12.83
CA VAL A 404 -3.42 19.87 -13.88
C VAL A 404 -2.04 19.45 -13.38
N THR A 405 -1.43 18.46 -14.03
CA THR A 405 -0.04 18.07 -13.84
C THR A 405 0.61 17.70 -15.17
N ASP A 406 1.92 17.90 -15.29
CA ASP A 406 2.69 17.48 -16.48
C ASP A 406 2.96 15.97 -16.35
N GLN A 407 2.46 15.19 -17.32
CA GLN A 407 2.64 13.75 -17.35
C GLN A 407 4.11 13.32 -17.21
N ALA A 408 5.06 14.11 -17.74
CA ALA A 408 6.49 13.81 -17.65
C ALA A 408 7.03 13.89 -16.21
N ARG A 409 6.36 14.62 -15.31
CA ARG A 409 6.74 14.76 -13.89
C ARG A 409 6.33 13.59 -13.02
N ARG A 410 5.52 12.67 -13.56
CA ARG A 410 5.14 11.42 -12.86
C ARG A 410 6.27 10.39 -12.80
N ARG A 411 7.42 10.64 -13.44
CA ARG A 411 8.63 9.80 -13.35
C ARG A 411 9.27 9.90 -11.96
N ALA A 412 9.93 8.82 -11.54
CA ALA A 412 10.51 8.68 -10.19
C ALA A 412 11.40 9.88 -9.77
N GLY A 413 12.34 10.29 -10.62
CA GLY A 413 13.26 11.39 -10.30
C GLY A 413 12.59 12.78 -10.15
N ALA A 414 11.48 13.02 -10.84
CA ALA A 414 10.70 14.25 -10.68
C ALA A 414 9.84 14.18 -9.40
N ARG A 415 9.20 13.04 -9.15
CA ARG A 415 8.45 12.79 -7.91
C ARG A 415 9.31 12.91 -6.65
N HIS A 416 10.54 12.39 -6.65
CA HIS A 416 11.47 12.56 -5.52
C HIS A 416 11.74 14.04 -5.23
N GLN A 417 12.04 14.84 -6.27
CA GLN A 417 12.26 16.29 -6.13
C GLN A 417 11.02 17.02 -5.61
N LEU A 418 9.84 16.65 -6.11
CA LEU A 418 8.56 17.21 -5.68
C LEU A 418 8.23 16.85 -4.23
N THR A 419 8.42 15.60 -3.81
CA THR A 419 8.22 15.18 -2.41
C THR A 419 9.11 15.98 -1.46
N ARG A 420 10.37 16.20 -1.84
CA ARG A 420 11.29 17.06 -1.06
C ARG A 420 10.79 18.50 -1.00
N ALA A 421 10.30 19.06 -2.11
CA ALA A 421 9.75 20.41 -2.13
C ALA A 421 8.53 20.51 -1.22
N TRP A 422 7.59 19.57 -1.31
CA TRP A 422 6.37 19.54 -0.49
C TRP A 422 6.63 19.48 1.01
N ARG A 423 7.63 18.71 1.46
CA ARG A 423 8.06 18.71 2.89
C ARG A 423 8.49 20.09 3.37
N GLN A 424 9.11 20.89 2.51
CA GLN A 424 9.48 22.27 2.85
C GLN A 424 8.25 23.19 2.85
N LEU A 425 7.27 22.91 1.99
CA LEU A 425 6.04 23.70 1.87
C LEU A 425 5.07 23.48 3.03
N ASP A 426 5.03 22.29 3.63
CA ASP A 426 4.16 22.00 4.78
C ASP A 426 4.49 22.88 6.00
N ALA A 427 5.72 23.39 6.09
CA ALA A 427 6.15 24.29 7.16
C ALA A 427 5.76 25.77 6.90
N VAL A 428 5.23 26.10 5.72
CA VAL A 428 4.93 27.48 5.32
C VAL A 428 3.44 27.75 5.54
N PRO A 429 3.06 28.78 6.33
CA PRO A 429 1.66 29.06 6.66
C PRO A 429 0.84 29.61 5.49
N GLY A 430 1.49 30.00 4.38
CA GLY A 430 0.82 30.60 3.24
C GLY A 430 1.65 30.55 1.97
N ALA A 431 0.97 30.42 0.84
CA ALA A 431 1.63 30.38 -0.45
C ALA A 431 2.25 31.75 -0.79
N ARG A 432 3.49 31.72 -1.30
CA ARG A 432 4.20 32.91 -1.79
C ARG A 432 4.42 32.81 -3.28
N VAL A 433 3.97 33.82 -4.03
CA VAL A 433 4.06 33.84 -5.49
C VAL A 433 5.44 34.29 -5.96
N LEU A 434 6.12 33.41 -6.68
CA LEU A 434 7.28 33.75 -7.49
C LEU A 434 6.79 34.26 -8.86
N ARG A 435 6.77 35.58 -9.02
CA ARG A 435 6.18 36.26 -10.17
C ARG A 435 7.09 36.17 -11.41
N VAL A 436 6.53 35.74 -12.53
CA VAL A 436 7.13 35.79 -13.88
C VAL A 436 6.29 36.73 -14.74
N GLU A 437 6.73 37.98 -14.80
CA GLU A 437 6.04 39.06 -15.51
C GLU A 437 6.25 38.99 -17.03
N CYS A 438 5.39 39.65 -17.79
CA CYS A 438 5.44 39.69 -19.26
C CYS A 438 6.78 40.20 -19.82
N GLY A 439 7.42 41.13 -19.10
CA GLY A 439 8.70 41.75 -19.45
C GLY A 439 9.89 41.21 -18.67
N SER A 440 9.79 40.00 -18.09
CA SER A 440 10.86 39.44 -17.25
C SER A 440 12.21 39.40 -17.99
N ALA A 441 13.15 40.21 -17.51
CA ALA A 441 14.54 40.21 -17.98
C ALA A 441 15.40 39.11 -17.30
N GLU A 442 14.80 38.34 -16.38
CA GLU A 442 15.49 37.25 -15.71
C GLU A 442 15.78 36.12 -16.69
N GLU A 443 17.00 35.57 -16.69
CA GLU A 443 17.30 34.41 -17.53
C GLU A 443 16.76 33.10 -16.89
N PRO A 444 16.27 32.13 -17.69
CA PRO A 444 15.73 30.87 -17.17
C PRO A 444 16.64 30.11 -16.18
N PRO A 445 17.98 30.04 -16.34
CA PRO A 445 18.86 29.43 -15.34
C PRO A 445 18.82 30.09 -13.96
N ARG A 446 18.59 31.40 -13.88
CA ARG A 446 18.44 32.12 -12.61
C ARG A 446 17.12 31.78 -11.92
N LEU A 447 16.04 31.71 -12.70
CA LEU A 447 14.74 31.24 -12.20
C LEU A 447 14.85 29.83 -11.60
N ARG A 448 15.55 28.92 -12.28
CA ARG A 448 15.83 27.56 -11.77
C ARG A 448 16.54 27.57 -10.41
N MET A 449 17.50 28.46 -10.21
CA MET A 449 18.22 28.57 -8.93
C MET A 449 17.32 29.15 -7.84
N ARG A 450 16.46 30.13 -8.16
CA ARG A 450 15.50 30.70 -7.21
C ARG A 450 14.48 29.67 -6.75
N LEU A 451 13.91 28.88 -7.67
CA LEU A 451 12.98 27.79 -7.33
C LEU A 451 13.59 26.75 -6.38
N ARG A 452 14.92 26.60 -6.34
CA ARG A 452 15.63 25.69 -5.44
C ARG A 452 15.99 26.28 -4.08
N ARG A 453 16.01 27.62 -3.97
CA ARG A 453 16.53 28.35 -2.79
C ARG A 453 15.46 29.10 -2.01
N THR A 454 14.34 29.43 -2.63
CA THR A 454 13.34 30.33 -2.08
C THR A 454 12.26 29.54 -1.34
N GLU A 455 11.72 30.10 -0.26
CA GLU A 455 10.48 29.66 0.39
C GLU A 455 9.23 29.88 -0.49
N ALA A 456 9.39 30.47 -1.69
CA ALA A 456 8.32 30.70 -2.64
C ALA A 456 7.87 29.37 -3.22
N CYS A 457 6.63 29.02 -2.96
CA CYS A 457 6.07 27.71 -3.25
C CYS A 457 5.32 27.66 -4.58
N LEU A 458 4.94 28.82 -5.13
CA LEU A 458 4.02 28.97 -6.26
C LEU A 458 4.63 29.85 -7.35
N ALA A 459 4.89 29.30 -8.53
CA ALA A 459 5.33 30.09 -9.68
C ALA A 459 4.13 30.69 -10.42
N GLY A 460 3.99 32.01 -10.42
CA GLY A 460 2.89 32.71 -11.09
C GLY A 460 3.33 33.32 -12.42
N PHE A 461 2.63 33.02 -13.51
CA PHE A 461 2.91 33.56 -14.84
C PHE A 461 1.86 34.58 -15.29
N ALA A 462 2.34 35.73 -15.76
CA ALA A 462 1.51 36.79 -16.33
C ALA A 462 0.96 36.48 -17.74
N THR A 463 1.39 35.37 -18.34
CA THR A 463 1.06 34.96 -19.72
C THR A 463 0.79 33.47 -19.79
N ALA A 464 0.05 33.04 -20.81
CA ALA A 464 -0.22 31.64 -21.05
C ALA A 464 1.08 30.84 -21.34
N PRO A 465 1.12 29.52 -21.07
CA PRO A 465 2.30 28.67 -21.21
C PRO A 465 2.89 28.65 -22.62
N ALA A 466 2.09 28.91 -23.66
CA ALA A 466 2.54 28.93 -25.05
C ALA A 466 3.17 30.28 -25.47
N ALA A 467 3.11 31.32 -24.64
CA ALA A 467 3.61 32.64 -24.97
C ALA A 467 5.14 32.60 -25.20
N PRO A 468 5.65 32.97 -26.40
CA PRO A 468 7.07 32.79 -26.74
C PRO A 468 8.05 33.44 -25.77
N ARG A 469 7.67 34.57 -25.16
CA ARG A 469 8.52 35.38 -24.26
C ARG A 469 8.83 34.67 -22.94
N THR A 470 7.85 33.98 -22.37
CA THR A 470 7.95 33.32 -21.06
C THR A 470 7.97 31.81 -21.18
N ARG A 471 7.80 31.24 -22.39
CA ARG A 471 7.85 29.79 -22.63
C ARG A 471 9.11 29.15 -22.03
N PRO A 472 10.33 29.70 -22.21
CA PRO A 472 11.54 29.11 -21.61
C PRO A 472 11.50 29.09 -20.08
N HIS A 473 10.91 30.12 -19.45
CA HIS A 473 10.71 30.18 -18.01
C HIS A 473 9.68 29.16 -17.54
N PHE A 474 8.57 29.01 -18.27
CA PHE A 474 7.55 28.01 -17.98
C PHE A 474 8.14 26.60 -18.06
N ASP A 475 8.83 26.27 -19.16
CA ASP A 475 9.53 25.00 -19.33
C ASP A 475 10.59 24.75 -18.24
N THR A 476 11.21 25.82 -17.73
CA THR A 476 12.14 25.73 -16.59
C THR A 476 11.43 25.33 -15.30
N THR A 477 10.24 25.86 -15.02
CA THR A 477 9.46 25.44 -13.83
C THR A 477 9.03 23.97 -13.95
N LEU A 478 8.83 23.46 -15.16
CA LEU A 478 8.51 22.06 -15.40
C LEU A 478 9.71 21.12 -15.26
N THR A 479 10.90 21.54 -15.70
CA THR A 479 12.12 20.72 -15.66
C THR A 479 12.89 20.79 -14.35
N ALA A 480 12.79 21.90 -13.62
CA ALA A 480 13.15 22.01 -12.22
C ALA A 480 11.84 22.07 -11.44
N PRO A 481 11.25 20.90 -11.12
CA PRO A 481 9.82 20.76 -10.92
C PRO A 481 9.35 21.60 -9.73
N ALA A 482 8.83 22.78 -10.05
CA ALA A 482 8.12 23.63 -9.10
C ALA A 482 6.82 22.90 -8.74
N PRO A 483 6.53 22.66 -7.44
CA PRO A 483 5.38 21.88 -7.02
C PRO A 483 4.04 22.53 -7.42
N LEU A 484 4.06 23.85 -7.56
CA LEU A 484 2.89 24.65 -7.92
C LEU A 484 3.25 25.65 -9.01
N VAL A 485 2.44 25.71 -10.05
CA VAL A 485 2.53 26.71 -11.12
C VAL A 485 1.12 27.20 -11.43
N VAL A 486 0.93 28.51 -11.56
CA VAL A 486 -0.37 29.11 -11.85
C VAL A 486 -0.25 30.16 -12.93
N TRP A 487 -1.26 30.22 -13.80
CA TRP A 487 -1.34 31.19 -14.89
C TRP A 487 -2.80 31.46 -15.22
N SER A 488 -3.04 32.48 -16.04
CA SER A 488 -4.32 32.72 -16.71
C SER A 488 -4.18 32.41 -18.19
N ARG A 489 -5.12 31.65 -18.76
CA ARG A 489 -5.16 31.40 -20.22
C ARG A 489 -5.45 32.67 -21.02
N GLY A 490 -6.26 33.57 -20.46
CA GLY A 490 -6.56 34.88 -21.07
C GLY A 490 -5.32 35.77 -21.17
N GLY A 491 -4.43 35.68 -20.17
CA GLY A 491 -3.10 36.30 -20.15
C GLY A 491 -3.05 37.79 -20.49
N CYS A 492 -1.84 38.31 -20.72
CA CYS A 492 -1.66 39.62 -21.34
C CYS A 492 -1.93 39.53 -22.85
N ALA A 493 -2.94 40.27 -23.34
CA ALA A 493 -3.37 40.30 -24.74
C ALA A 493 -2.36 40.93 -25.73
N ALA A 494 -1.20 41.42 -25.26
CA ALA A 494 -0.17 41.95 -26.13
C ALA A 494 0.41 40.80 -26.99
N GLY A 495 0.15 40.86 -28.30
CA GLY A 495 0.63 39.87 -29.26
C GLY A 495 2.16 39.78 -29.32
N ALA A 496 2.68 38.78 -30.04
CA ALA A 496 4.12 38.55 -30.19
C ALA A 496 4.89 39.82 -30.65
N GLU A 497 4.23 40.70 -31.40
CA GLU A 497 4.79 41.91 -32.02
C GLU A 497 4.76 43.18 -31.12
N GLU A 498 3.86 43.29 -30.14
CA GLU A 498 3.78 44.43 -29.23
C GLU A 498 4.43 44.10 -27.87
N ALA A 499 5.52 44.79 -27.53
CA ALA A 499 6.23 44.58 -26.28
C ALA A 499 5.42 45.13 -25.10
N CYS A 500 4.76 44.25 -24.34
CA CYS A 500 4.21 44.61 -23.04
C CYS A 500 5.35 44.70 -22.04
N ALA A 501 5.67 45.92 -21.60
CA ALA A 501 6.71 46.19 -20.61
C ALA A 501 6.31 45.78 -19.17
N GLY A 502 5.15 45.15 -18.96
CA GLY A 502 4.64 44.81 -17.63
C GLY A 502 4.22 46.02 -16.78
N GLY A 503 3.96 47.17 -17.42
CA GLY A 503 3.54 48.40 -16.76
C GLY A 503 2.07 48.44 -16.34
N ASP A 504 1.61 49.60 -15.87
CA ASP A 504 0.22 49.82 -15.46
C ASP A 504 -0.74 49.62 -16.65
N GLY A 505 -1.80 48.83 -16.43
CA GLY A 505 -2.75 48.40 -17.47
C GLY A 505 -2.44 47.04 -18.11
N CYS A 506 -1.34 46.38 -17.72
CA CYS A 506 -1.07 45.01 -18.14
C CYS A 506 -2.01 44.02 -17.41
N ALA A 507 -2.90 43.36 -18.15
CA ALA A 507 -3.80 42.33 -17.60
C ALA A 507 -3.04 41.19 -16.86
N GLY A 508 -1.85 40.82 -17.35
CA GLY A 508 -1.00 39.82 -16.70
C GLY A 508 -0.40 40.29 -15.37
N LYS A 509 -0.11 41.59 -15.23
CA LYS A 509 0.32 42.18 -13.95
C LYS A 509 -0.85 42.21 -12.96
N SER A 510 -2.01 42.69 -13.40
CA SER A 510 -3.24 42.71 -12.59
C SER A 510 -3.61 41.31 -12.09
N PHE A 511 -3.54 40.30 -12.97
CA PHE A 511 -3.73 38.90 -12.59
C PHE A 511 -2.79 38.47 -11.46
N LEU A 512 -1.48 38.78 -11.57
CA LEU A 512 -0.52 38.41 -10.54
C LEU A 512 -0.73 39.22 -9.24
N ASP A 513 -1.16 40.48 -9.32
CA ASP A 513 -1.46 41.32 -8.14
C ASP A 513 -2.63 40.74 -7.34
N GLU A 514 -3.75 40.42 -8.00
CA GLU A 514 -4.92 39.80 -7.37
C GLU A 514 -4.59 38.40 -6.84
N LEU A 515 -3.86 37.59 -7.62
CA LEU A 515 -3.42 36.26 -7.19
C LEU A 515 -2.61 36.32 -5.90
N ASP A 516 -1.63 37.21 -5.80
CA ASP A 516 -0.76 37.33 -4.63
C ASP A 516 -1.57 37.72 -3.39
N ALA A 517 -2.58 38.60 -3.54
CA ALA A 517 -3.49 38.96 -2.46
C ALA A 517 -4.36 37.76 -1.99
N CYS A 518 -4.91 36.98 -2.92
CA CYS A 518 -5.80 35.85 -2.60
C CYS A 518 -5.08 34.65 -1.99
N VAL A 519 -3.83 34.37 -2.41
CA VAL A 519 -3.10 33.18 -1.94
C VAL A 519 -2.20 33.46 -0.73
N SER A 520 -2.01 34.74 -0.39
CA SER A 520 -1.26 35.17 0.79
C SER A 520 -1.96 34.71 2.07
N GLY A 521 -1.45 33.63 2.66
CA GLY A 521 -2.02 33.01 3.87
C GLY A 521 -2.83 31.74 3.62
N VAL A 522 -2.92 31.28 2.37
CA VAL A 522 -3.51 29.98 2.04
C VAL A 522 -2.39 28.93 2.04
N PRO A 523 -2.49 27.85 2.84
CA PRO A 523 -1.51 26.78 2.81
C PRO A 523 -1.36 26.19 1.39
N PRO A 524 -0.14 25.85 0.95
CA PRO A 524 0.09 25.28 -0.39
C PRO A 524 -0.78 24.06 -0.73
N ALA A 525 -1.10 23.21 0.26
CA ALA A 525 -1.95 22.03 0.09
C ALA A 525 -3.45 22.36 -0.08
N GLU A 526 -3.87 23.57 0.32
CA GLU A 526 -5.25 24.08 0.27
C GLU A 526 -5.54 24.88 -1.00
N LEU A 527 -4.52 25.19 -1.81
CA LEU A 527 -4.68 25.94 -3.05
C LEU A 527 -5.72 25.37 -4.02
N PRO A 528 -5.91 24.04 -4.18
CA PRO A 528 -6.99 23.51 -5.00
C PRO A 528 -8.39 23.99 -4.56
N ARG A 529 -8.65 24.10 -3.25
CA ARG A 529 -9.91 24.65 -2.73
C ARG A 529 -10.02 26.15 -2.95
N ALA A 530 -8.94 26.89 -2.71
CA ALA A 530 -8.93 28.33 -2.95
C ALA A 530 -9.19 28.67 -4.43
N VAL A 531 -8.63 27.90 -5.36
CA VAL A 531 -8.87 28.07 -6.79
C VAL A 531 -10.29 27.67 -7.20
N LEU A 532 -10.90 26.66 -6.56
CA LEU A 532 -12.32 26.35 -6.73
C LEU A 532 -13.18 27.56 -6.35
N ALA A 533 -12.99 28.14 -5.16
CA ALA A 533 -13.75 29.31 -4.73
C ALA A 533 -13.61 30.50 -5.70
N LEU A 534 -12.40 30.76 -6.20
CA LEU A 534 -12.16 31.79 -7.21
C LEU A 534 -12.89 31.52 -8.54
N ARG A 535 -13.07 30.25 -8.93
CA ARG A 535 -13.83 29.88 -10.14
C ARG A 535 -15.33 30.03 -9.94
N GLU A 536 -15.84 29.69 -8.76
CA GLU A 536 -17.24 29.92 -8.38
C GLU A 536 -17.59 31.42 -8.42
N GLU A 537 -16.73 32.27 -7.84
CA GLU A 537 -16.86 33.73 -7.92
C GLU A 537 -16.81 34.22 -9.38
N ALA A 538 -15.87 33.70 -10.18
CA ALA A 538 -15.70 34.10 -11.57
C ALA A 538 -16.84 33.67 -12.52
N ASP A 539 -17.60 32.63 -12.15
CA ASP A 539 -18.79 32.22 -12.90
C ASP A 539 -20.02 33.06 -12.51
N ALA A 540 -20.04 33.63 -11.30
CA ALA A 540 -21.08 34.56 -10.85
C ALA A 540 -20.88 36.01 -11.38
N GLU A 541 -19.64 36.40 -11.69
CA GLU A 541 -19.28 37.75 -12.11
C GLU A 541 -18.76 37.83 -13.57
N GLU A 542 -19.29 38.78 -14.34
CA GLU A 542 -18.83 39.00 -15.71
C GLU A 542 -17.46 39.72 -15.72
N GLY A 543 -16.48 39.14 -16.42
CA GLY A 543 -15.15 39.75 -16.57
C GLY A 543 -14.21 39.55 -15.37
N HIS A 544 -14.52 38.62 -14.46
CA HIS A 544 -13.65 38.32 -13.32
C HIS A 544 -12.25 37.83 -13.75
N TRP A 545 -11.20 38.32 -13.07
CA TRP A 545 -9.79 38.08 -13.44
C TRP A 545 -9.39 36.59 -13.38
N ALA A 546 -10.04 35.82 -12.49
CA ALA A 546 -9.76 34.40 -12.29
C ALA A 546 -10.53 33.47 -13.25
N ARG A 547 -11.34 33.98 -14.17
CA ARG A 547 -12.19 33.17 -15.07
C ARG A 547 -11.44 32.09 -15.85
N ASP A 548 -10.19 32.40 -16.22
CA ASP A 548 -9.30 31.52 -16.97
C ASP A 548 -8.10 31.04 -16.15
N ILE A 549 -8.23 31.01 -14.82
CA ILE A 549 -7.17 30.54 -13.93
C ILE A 549 -6.93 29.04 -14.08
N GLN A 550 -5.67 28.68 -14.25
CA GLN A 550 -5.25 27.28 -14.31
C GLN A 550 -4.12 27.06 -13.30
N LEU A 551 -4.32 26.02 -12.48
CA LEU A 551 -3.40 25.61 -11.44
C LEU A 551 -2.79 24.26 -11.80
N LEU A 552 -1.47 24.26 -12.01
CA LEU A 552 -0.67 23.06 -11.93
C LEU A 552 -0.33 22.81 -10.47
N TRP A 553 -0.77 21.68 -9.95
CA TRP A 553 -0.56 21.25 -8.58
C TRP A 553 -0.13 19.79 -8.60
N ASP A 554 1.07 19.51 -8.11
CA ASP A 554 1.69 18.20 -8.23
C ASP A 554 2.27 17.76 -6.90
N ASP A 555 1.42 17.19 -6.02
CA ASP A 555 1.82 16.51 -4.79
C ASP A 555 1.90 14.99 -4.99
N PRO A 556 3.11 14.41 -5.05
CA PRO A 556 3.28 12.97 -5.20
C PRO A 556 2.65 12.15 -4.07
N ARG A 557 2.45 12.74 -2.89
CA ARG A 557 1.88 12.07 -1.71
C ARG A 557 0.40 11.75 -1.90
N VAL A 558 -0.30 12.54 -2.70
CA VAL A 558 -1.73 12.36 -3.02
C VAL A 558 -1.94 11.31 -4.11
N PHE A 559 -1.00 11.17 -5.04
CA PHE A 559 -1.05 10.16 -6.12
C PHE A 559 -0.07 9.02 -5.83
N THR A 560 -0.49 8.00 -5.07
CA THR A 560 0.38 6.89 -4.60
C THR A 560 0.70 5.82 -5.65
N ASP A 561 0.79 6.20 -6.94
CA ASP A 561 1.09 5.24 -7.99
C ASP A 561 2.45 4.55 -7.76
N PRO A 562 2.48 3.20 -7.71
CA PRO A 562 3.72 2.49 -7.89
C PRO A 562 4.20 2.74 -9.32
N HIS A 563 5.43 3.22 -9.44
CA HIS A 563 6.32 3.23 -10.61
C HIS A 563 5.62 3.00 -11.97
N GLY A 564 5.62 4.04 -12.80
CA GLY A 564 5.11 3.98 -14.17
C GLY A 564 5.59 2.73 -14.91
N ARG A 565 4.64 2.09 -15.61
CA ARG A 565 4.84 1.02 -16.59
C ARG A 565 6.18 1.15 -17.33
N ASP A 566 7.16 0.31 -16.98
CA ASP A 566 8.11 -0.18 -17.97
C ASP A 566 7.37 -1.15 -18.88
N GLY A 567 7.64 -1.05 -20.19
CA GLY A 567 6.91 -1.74 -21.23
C GLY A 567 6.94 -3.26 -21.09
N ALA A 568 5.77 -3.86 -20.90
CA ALA A 568 5.51 -5.26 -21.24
C ALA A 568 4.12 -5.35 -21.88
N LEU A 569 4.08 -5.18 -23.19
CA LEU A 569 3.02 -5.76 -24.02
C LEU A 569 3.22 -7.28 -23.97
N PRO A 570 2.23 -8.10 -23.58
CA PRO A 570 2.26 -9.51 -23.91
C PRO A 570 2.03 -9.63 -25.42
N HIS A 571 3.11 -9.89 -26.17
CA HIS A 571 2.98 -10.42 -27.52
C HIS A 571 2.15 -11.71 -27.46
N SER A 572 0.96 -11.68 -28.06
CA SER A 572 0.26 -12.91 -28.44
C SER A 572 1.12 -13.63 -29.49
N PRO A 573 1.43 -14.93 -29.32
CA PRO A 573 1.90 -15.72 -30.44
C PRO A 573 0.69 -16.04 -31.32
N VAL A 574 0.68 -15.43 -32.50
CA VAL A 574 0.01 -16.00 -33.66
C VAL A 574 0.95 -17.07 -34.22
N THR A 575 0.38 -18.25 -34.45
CA THR A 575 0.92 -19.51 -35.02
C THR A 575 1.90 -20.31 -34.20
#